data_AF-T1SCB8-F1
#
_entry.id   AF-T1SCB8-F1
#
_cell.length_a   1.000
_cell.length_b   1.000
_cell.length_c   1.000
_cell.angle_alpha   90.00
_cell.angle_beta   90.00
_cell.angle_gamma   90.00
#
_symmetry.space_group_name_H-M   'P 1'
#
loop_
_entity.id
_entity.type
_entity.pdbx_description
1 polymer ?
#
loop_
_entity_poly.entity_id
_entity_poly.type
_entity_poly.pdbx_seq_one_letter_code
_entity_poly.pdbx_strand_id
1 'polypeptide(L)'
;MNKIYYIIFLSAQCLVHIGKCGRNKKPSRLTRSANNVLLEKGPTVERSTRMSNPWKAFMEKYDIEKTHSSGVRVDLGEDAEVENAKYRIPAGRCPVFGKGIVIENSAVSFLKPVATGDQRLKDGGFAFPNADDHISPMTLENLKARYKDNVEMMKLNDIALCRTHAASFVMAGDQNSSYRHPAVYDEKEKTCHMLYLSAQENMGPRYCSSDAQNRDAVFCFKPDKNESFENLVYLSKNVRNDWDKKCPRKNLGNAKFGLWVDGNCEEIPYVKEVEAKDLRECNRIVFGASASDQPTQYEEEMTDYQKIQQGFRQNNREMIKSAFLPVGAFNSDNFKSKGRGFNWANFDSVKKKCYIFNTKPTCLINDKNFIATTALSHPQEVDREFPCSIYKDEIEREIKKQSRNMNLYSVDGERIVLPRIFISNDKESIKCPCEPEHISNSTCNFYVCNCVEKRAEIKENNQVVIKEEFRDYYENGEEKSNKQMLLIIIGITGGVCVVALASMAYFR
;
A
#
# COMPACT_ATOMS: atom_id res chain seq x y z
N MET A 1 -46.19 47.16 -1.51
CA MET A 1 -46.03 45.73 -1.84
C MET A 1 -46.68 45.27 -3.15
N ASN A 2 -47.32 46.12 -3.98
CA ASN A 2 -47.89 45.70 -5.29
C ASN A 2 -47.12 46.16 -6.54
N LYS A 3 -45.93 46.78 -6.41
CA LYS A 3 -45.10 47.21 -7.56
C LYS A 3 -43.82 46.39 -7.77
N ILE A 4 -43.42 45.56 -6.80
CA ILE A 4 -42.22 44.70 -6.89
C ILE A 4 -42.50 43.45 -7.75
N TYR A 5 -43.73 42.93 -7.74
CA TYR A 5 -44.13 41.80 -8.58
C TYR A 5 -44.10 42.11 -10.08
N TYR A 6 -44.34 43.36 -10.49
CA TYR A 6 -44.33 43.74 -11.90
C TYR A 6 -42.92 43.83 -12.50
N ILE A 7 -41.92 44.25 -11.72
CA ILE A 7 -40.53 44.34 -12.19
C ILE A 7 -39.93 42.94 -12.37
N ILE A 8 -40.21 42.01 -11.45
CA ILE A 8 -39.74 40.61 -11.53
C ILE A 8 -40.37 39.90 -12.75
N PHE A 9 -41.65 40.17 -13.05
CA PHE A 9 -42.32 39.62 -14.23
C PHE A 9 -41.80 40.21 -15.56
N LEU A 10 -41.47 41.51 -15.60
CA LEU A 10 -40.90 42.16 -16.79
C LEU A 10 -39.44 41.74 -17.05
N SER A 11 -38.63 41.51 -16.01
CA SER A 11 -37.28 40.95 -16.16
C SER A 11 -37.28 39.50 -16.67
N ALA A 12 -38.30 38.71 -16.33
CA ALA A 12 -38.48 37.36 -16.85
C ALA A 12 -38.88 37.35 -18.34
N GLN A 13 -39.67 38.34 -18.80
CA GLN A 13 -40.04 38.45 -20.22
C GLN A 13 -38.92 39.01 -21.11
N CYS A 14 -38.02 39.86 -20.60
CA CYS A 14 -36.83 40.30 -21.34
C CYS A 14 -35.82 39.16 -21.57
N LEU A 15 -35.67 38.23 -20.62
CA LEU A 15 -34.81 37.05 -20.78
C LEU A 15 -35.41 35.99 -21.72
N VAL A 16 -36.74 35.94 -21.89
CA VAL A 16 -37.40 35.05 -22.85
C VAL A 16 -37.41 35.64 -24.28
N HIS A 17 -37.30 36.96 -24.44
CA HIS A 17 -37.30 37.60 -25.77
C HIS A 17 -35.92 37.80 -26.43
N ILE A 18 -34.81 37.66 -25.69
CA ILE A 18 -33.45 37.66 -26.28
C ILE A 18 -33.09 36.28 -26.87
N GLY A 19 -33.85 35.22 -26.56
CA GLY A 19 -33.68 33.88 -27.14
C GLY A 19 -34.35 33.66 -28.50
N LYS A 20 -35.08 34.65 -29.05
CA LYS A 20 -35.81 34.51 -30.32
C LYS A 20 -35.78 35.80 -31.14
N CYS A 21 -34.65 36.13 -31.74
CA CYS A 21 -34.58 36.89 -33.00
C CYS A 21 -33.15 36.97 -33.53
N GLY A 22 -32.85 36.18 -34.57
CA GLY A 22 -31.51 36.22 -35.16
C GLY A 22 -31.28 35.33 -36.37
N ARG A 23 -32.23 35.23 -37.32
CA ARG A 23 -31.98 35.22 -38.79
C ARG A 23 -33.21 34.72 -39.54
N ASN A 24 -33.88 35.64 -40.23
CA ASN A 24 -34.37 35.37 -41.58
C ASN A 24 -34.64 36.70 -42.30
N LYS A 25 -33.73 37.08 -43.20
CA LYS A 25 -34.08 37.78 -44.44
C LYS A 25 -33.53 36.94 -45.58
N LYS A 26 -34.42 36.25 -46.29
CA LYS A 26 -34.17 35.70 -47.63
C LYS A 26 -33.98 36.86 -48.60
N PRO A 27 -33.08 36.70 -49.59
CA PRO A 27 -33.41 37.09 -50.95
C PRO A 27 -33.47 35.86 -51.86
N SER A 28 -34.54 35.84 -52.67
CA SER A 28 -34.66 35.27 -54.02
C SER A 28 -34.07 33.89 -54.34
N ARG A 29 -34.97 32.99 -54.77
CA ARG A 29 -34.70 31.80 -55.59
C ARG A 29 -33.79 32.15 -56.78
N LEU A 30 -32.73 31.38 -56.95
CA LEU A 30 -32.15 31.01 -58.24
C LEU A 30 -31.68 29.55 -58.17
N THR A 31 -32.07 28.80 -59.17
CA THR A 31 -31.99 27.35 -59.39
C THR A 31 -30.56 26.82 -59.61
N ARG A 32 -30.20 25.70 -58.97
CA ARG A 32 -29.28 24.63 -59.46
C ARG A 32 -29.25 23.51 -58.40
N SER A 33 -29.96 22.40 -58.63
CA SER A 33 -29.46 21.14 -59.22
C SER A 33 -28.37 20.42 -58.41
N ALA A 34 -28.75 19.21 -57.98
CA ALA A 34 -27.97 17.99 -57.77
C ALA A 34 -26.98 17.90 -56.58
N ASN A 35 -27.28 16.88 -55.75
CA ASN A 35 -26.38 15.96 -55.04
C ASN A 35 -25.34 16.56 -54.07
N ASN A 36 -25.54 16.30 -52.78
CA ASN A 36 -24.55 15.56 -51.96
C ASN A 36 -25.16 15.14 -50.62
N VAL A 37 -25.40 13.83 -50.52
CA VAL A 37 -25.23 12.94 -49.35
C VAL A 37 -25.55 13.55 -47.97
N LEU A 38 -26.69 13.15 -47.40
CA LEU A 38 -26.84 13.07 -45.94
C LEU A 38 -25.76 12.10 -45.44
N LEU A 39 -24.66 12.64 -44.90
CA LEU A 39 -23.81 11.89 -43.99
C LEU A 39 -24.63 11.69 -42.72
N GLU A 40 -25.18 10.49 -42.54
CA GLU A 40 -25.55 9.99 -41.22
C GLU A 40 -24.30 10.13 -40.33
N LYS A 41 -24.29 11.12 -39.43
CA LYS A 41 -23.27 11.20 -38.38
C LYS A 41 -23.52 10.03 -37.43
N GLY A 42 -22.86 8.91 -37.69
CA GLY A 42 -22.76 7.81 -36.74
C GLY A 42 -22.20 8.31 -35.39
N PRO A 43 -22.36 7.50 -34.33
CA PRO A 43 -21.88 7.87 -32.99
C PRO A 43 -20.38 8.17 -33.02
N THR A 44 -19.97 9.28 -32.40
CA THR A 44 -18.55 9.66 -32.33
C THR A 44 -17.89 8.87 -31.21
N VAL A 45 -16.87 8.09 -31.53
CA VAL A 45 -16.08 7.32 -30.56
C VAL A 45 -14.74 8.02 -30.36
N GLU A 46 -14.45 8.41 -29.13
CA GLU A 46 -13.23 9.15 -28.78
C GLU A 46 -12.51 8.48 -27.60
N ARG A 47 -11.24 8.83 -27.39
CA ARG A 47 -10.45 8.36 -26.24
C ARG A 47 -10.46 9.41 -25.14
N SER A 48 -10.69 8.96 -23.90
CA SER A 48 -10.60 9.82 -22.71
C SER A 48 -9.20 10.40 -22.56
N THR A 49 -9.13 11.63 -22.06
CA THR A 49 -7.89 12.27 -21.62
C THR A 49 -7.61 12.01 -20.13
N ARG A 50 -8.58 11.49 -19.38
CA ARG A 50 -8.41 11.17 -17.96
C ARG A 50 -7.48 9.97 -17.79
N MET A 51 -6.37 10.15 -17.08
CA MET A 51 -5.49 9.06 -16.67
C MET A 51 -6.08 8.37 -15.44
N SER A 52 -6.63 7.18 -15.64
CA SER A 52 -7.16 6.32 -14.56
C SER A 52 -6.23 5.14 -14.31
N ASN A 53 -6.41 4.47 -13.17
CA ASN A 53 -5.82 3.18 -12.89
C ASN A 53 -6.91 2.25 -12.30
N PRO A 54 -7.36 1.21 -13.04
CA PRO A 54 -8.39 0.29 -12.57
C PRO A 54 -7.93 -0.55 -11.36
N TRP A 55 -6.62 -0.70 -11.17
CA TRP A 55 -6.03 -1.48 -10.09
C TRP A 55 -6.04 -0.79 -8.73
N LYS A 56 -6.43 0.49 -8.64
CA LYS A 56 -6.30 1.30 -7.43
C LYS A 56 -6.82 0.60 -6.17
N ALA A 57 -8.09 0.14 -6.19
CA ALA A 57 -8.70 -0.50 -5.02
C ALA A 57 -8.07 -1.86 -4.69
N PHE A 58 -7.71 -2.63 -5.70
CA PHE A 58 -7.06 -3.94 -5.53
C PHE A 58 -5.66 -3.78 -4.89
N MET A 59 -4.90 -2.76 -5.34
CA MET A 59 -3.51 -2.55 -4.95
C MET A 59 -3.33 -1.83 -3.61
N GLU A 60 -4.40 -1.26 -3.03
CA GLU A 60 -4.35 -0.56 -1.73
C GLU A 60 -3.72 -1.40 -0.62
N LYS A 61 -3.99 -2.71 -0.58
CA LYS A 61 -3.43 -3.61 0.45
C LYS A 61 -1.93 -3.86 0.29
N TYR A 62 -1.37 -3.60 -0.90
CA TYR A 62 0.06 -3.75 -1.18
C TYR A 62 0.83 -2.43 -1.03
N ASP A 63 0.18 -1.31 -0.71
CA ASP A 63 0.86 -0.07 -0.34
C ASP A 63 1.34 -0.14 1.13
N ILE A 64 2.42 -0.89 1.37
CA ILE A 64 2.94 -1.24 2.71
C ILE A 64 3.28 0.00 3.55
N GLU A 65 3.85 1.04 2.94
CA GLU A 65 4.12 2.31 3.63
C GLU A 65 2.83 2.93 4.19
N LYS A 66 1.72 2.87 3.45
CA LYS A 66 0.43 3.43 3.88
C LYS A 66 -0.40 2.50 4.77
N THR A 67 -0.42 1.20 4.47
CA THR A 67 -1.31 0.24 5.15
C THR A 67 -0.72 -0.31 6.44
N HIS A 68 0.60 -0.58 6.46
CA HIS A 68 1.35 -1.13 7.59
C HIS A 68 2.11 -0.05 8.37
N SER A 69 2.77 0.88 7.66
CA SER A 69 3.35 2.13 8.21
C SER A 69 4.45 1.98 9.28
N SER A 70 5.09 0.82 9.37
CA SER A 70 6.21 0.55 10.29
C SER A 70 7.21 -0.43 9.68
N GLY A 71 8.29 -0.77 10.37
CA GLY A 71 9.21 -1.82 9.93
C GLY A 71 8.54 -3.19 9.86
N VAL A 72 8.99 -4.03 8.92
CA VAL A 72 8.45 -5.39 8.69
C VAL A 72 9.40 -6.44 9.24
N ARG A 73 10.68 -6.40 8.83
CA ARG A 73 11.74 -7.30 9.34
C ARG A 73 11.90 -7.11 10.85
N VAL A 74 12.19 -5.87 11.23
CA VAL A 74 12.21 -5.40 12.62
C VAL A 74 11.23 -4.24 12.72
N ASP A 75 10.22 -4.38 13.57
CA ASP A 75 9.18 -3.36 13.82
C ASP A 75 9.39 -2.71 15.20
N LEU A 76 9.80 -1.44 15.21
CA LEU A 76 10.06 -0.65 16.41
C LEU A 76 9.62 0.81 16.17
N GLY A 77 8.46 0.97 15.51
CA GLY A 77 8.00 2.26 14.98
C GLY A 77 7.37 3.22 16.00
N GLU A 78 6.96 2.73 17.17
CA GLU A 78 6.33 3.56 18.21
C GLU A 78 7.23 3.64 19.44
N ASP A 79 7.27 4.83 20.06
CA ASP A 79 7.96 5.04 21.32
C ASP A 79 6.91 5.07 22.43
N ALA A 80 7.19 4.43 23.55
CA ALA A 80 6.35 4.43 24.73
C ALA A 80 7.18 4.77 25.96
N GLU A 81 6.60 5.54 26.88
CA GLU A 81 7.23 5.91 28.14
C GLU A 81 6.61 5.07 29.26
N VAL A 82 7.44 4.54 30.14
CA VAL A 82 7.04 3.75 31.30
C VAL A 82 7.94 4.17 32.46
N GLU A 83 7.36 4.71 33.53
CA GLU A 83 8.12 5.10 34.73
C GLU A 83 9.34 6.01 34.43
N ASN A 84 9.20 6.94 33.48
CA ASN A 84 10.24 7.86 32.97
C ASN A 84 11.35 7.24 32.10
N ALA A 85 11.23 5.96 31.72
CA ALA A 85 12.09 5.31 30.74
C ALA A 85 11.39 5.21 29.38
N LYS A 86 12.15 5.42 28.30
CA LYS A 86 11.64 5.36 26.92
C LYS A 86 11.96 4.01 26.30
N TYR A 87 10.93 3.36 25.77
CA TYR A 87 11.01 2.07 25.10
C TYR A 87 10.52 2.19 23.66
N ARG A 88 11.05 1.34 22.79
CA ARG A 88 10.56 1.18 21.42
C ARG A 88 9.73 -0.08 21.32
N ILE A 89 8.57 0.01 20.67
CA ILE A 89 7.62 -1.11 20.53
C ILE A 89 7.15 -1.27 19.08
N PRO A 90 6.73 -2.50 18.70
CA PRO A 90 6.12 -2.75 17.40
C PRO A 90 4.87 -1.91 17.18
N ALA A 91 4.74 -1.34 15.98
CA ALA A 91 3.67 -0.41 15.63
C ALA A 91 2.95 -0.74 14.31
N GLY A 92 3.43 -1.74 13.57
CA GLY A 92 2.95 -2.13 12.26
C GLY A 92 1.48 -2.54 12.26
N ARG A 93 0.69 -1.98 11.34
CA ARG A 93 -0.78 -2.14 11.31
C ARG A 93 -1.28 -3.40 10.58
N CYS A 94 -0.36 -4.19 10.03
CA CYS A 94 -0.65 -5.44 9.35
C CYS A 94 0.07 -6.61 10.01
N PRO A 95 -0.54 -7.81 10.02
CA PRO A 95 0.14 -9.02 10.48
C PRO A 95 1.34 -9.35 9.59
N VAL A 96 2.36 -9.99 10.16
CA VAL A 96 3.50 -10.53 9.41
C VAL A 96 3.46 -12.05 9.46
N PHE A 97 3.02 -12.67 8.36
CA PHE A 97 2.83 -14.11 8.26
C PHE A 97 4.17 -14.84 8.08
N GLY A 98 4.39 -15.92 8.82
CA GLY A 98 5.60 -16.73 8.76
C GLY A 98 6.79 -16.19 9.55
N LYS A 99 6.64 -15.06 10.27
CA LYS A 99 7.72 -14.42 11.02
C LYS A 99 7.88 -15.05 12.40
N GLY A 100 9.10 -15.44 12.73
CA GLY A 100 9.51 -15.81 14.08
C GLY A 100 10.88 -15.22 14.42
N ILE A 101 11.34 -15.49 15.64
CA ILE A 101 12.68 -15.09 16.10
C ILE A 101 13.55 -16.33 16.23
N VAL A 102 14.70 -16.32 15.56
CA VAL A 102 15.72 -17.34 15.68
C VAL A 102 16.70 -16.92 16.77
N ILE A 103 16.85 -17.74 17.80
CA ILE A 103 17.87 -17.59 18.84
C ILE A 103 19.11 -18.35 18.37
N GLU A 104 20.23 -17.66 18.21
CA GLU A 104 21.46 -18.25 17.69
C GLU A 104 22.02 -19.29 18.67
N ASN A 105 22.42 -20.45 18.13
CA ASN A 105 23.00 -21.57 18.88
C ASN A 105 22.14 -22.04 20.08
N SER A 106 20.81 -21.93 19.97
CA SER A 106 19.86 -22.44 20.96
C SER A 106 18.81 -23.35 20.33
N ALA A 107 18.41 -24.39 21.07
CA ALA A 107 17.27 -25.24 20.72
C ALA A 107 15.94 -24.73 21.31
N VAL A 108 15.99 -23.66 22.10
CA VAL A 108 14.81 -23.05 22.71
C VAL A 108 14.04 -22.24 21.68
N SER A 109 12.76 -22.56 21.50
CA SER A 109 11.86 -21.73 20.71
C SER A 109 11.62 -20.39 21.41
N PHE A 110 11.58 -19.30 20.64
CA PHE A 110 11.21 -17.99 21.16
C PHE A 110 9.78 -17.94 21.73
N LEU A 111 8.91 -18.88 21.36
CA LEU A 111 7.56 -19.01 21.93
C LEU A 111 7.55 -19.58 23.35
N LYS A 112 8.69 -20.08 23.86
CA LYS A 112 8.81 -20.42 25.28
C LYS A 112 8.76 -19.14 26.13
N PRO A 113 8.21 -19.22 27.35
CA PRO A 113 8.29 -18.13 28.30
C PRO A 113 9.72 -17.66 28.55
N VAL A 114 9.90 -16.38 28.84
CA VAL A 114 11.18 -15.84 29.33
C VAL A 114 11.63 -16.56 30.59
N ALA A 115 12.95 -16.64 30.79
CA ALA A 115 13.52 -17.19 32.01
C ALA A 115 13.18 -16.29 33.21
N THR A 116 12.79 -16.89 34.34
CA THR A 116 12.45 -16.17 35.58
C THR A 116 13.17 -16.75 36.80
N GLY A 117 13.39 -15.91 37.82
CA GLY A 117 14.03 -16.32 39.08
C GLY A 117 15.44 -16.87 38.86
N ASP A 118 15.69 -18.09 39.33
CA ASP A 118 17.00 -18.76 39.28
C ASP A 118 17.30 -19.42 37.91
N GLN A 119 16.40 -19.28 36.93
CA GLN A 119 16.62 -19.81 35.58
C GLN A 119 17.66 -18.98 34.83
N ARG A 120 18.51 -19.64 34.04
CA ARG A 120 19.49 -18.94 33.20
C ARG A 120 18.78 -18.29 32.01
N LEU A 121 19.28 -17.12 31.61
CA LEU A 121 18.67 -16.31 30.56
C LEU A 121 18.50 -17.09 29.24
N LYS A 122 19.47 -17.93 28.86
CA LYS A 122 19.41 -18.74 27.63
C LYS A 122 18.52 -19.99 27.69
N ASP A 123 17.99 -20.35 28.86
CA ASP A 123 17.08 -21.48 29.01
C ASP A 123 15.61 -21.08 28.67
N GLY A 124 15.31 -19.78 28.64
CA GLY A 124 14.01 -19.20 28.30
C GLY A 124 13.89 -18.72 26.85
N GLY A 125 12.67 -18.36 26.46
CA GLY A 125 12.33 -17.71 25.19
C GLY A 125 11.92 -16.26 25.38
N PHE A 126 10.90 -15.82 24.65
CA PHE A 126 10.43 -14.43 24.58
C PHE A 126 8.98 -14.27 25.05
N ALA A 127 8.24 -15.36 25.23
CA ALA A 127 6.84 -15.31 25.60
C ALA A 127 6.64 -14.89 27.06
N PHE A 128 5.41 -14.51 27.39
CA PHE A 128 5.03 -14.08 28.73
C PHE A 128 5.30 -15.20 29.76
N PRO A 129 5.86 -14.87 30.94
CA PRO A 129 6.08 -15.85 32.00
C PRO A 129 4.77 -16.30 32.64
N ASN A 130 4.83 -17.36 33.45
CA ASN A 130 3.69 -17.76 34.27
C ASN A 130 3.27 -16.61 35.19
N ALA A 131 1.97 -16.38 35.29
CA ALA A 131 1.35 -15.36 36.12
C ALA A 131 0.19 -15.97 36.92
N ASP A 132 -0.29 -15.25 37.95
CA ASP A 132 -1.38 -15.70 38.82
C ASP A 132 -2.68 -15.95 38.02
N ASP A 133 -3.00 -15.06 37.08
CA ASP A 133 -4.00 -15.32 36.04
C ASP A 133 -3.31 -15.87 34.79
N HIS A 134 -3.88 -16.94 34.24
CA HIS A 134 -3.35 -17.55 33.02
C HIS A 134 -3.74 -16.71 31.81
N ILE A 135 -2.87 -15.77 31.46
CA ILE A 135 -3.05 -14.84 30.33
C ILE A 135 -2.26 -15.25 29.09
N SER A 136 -1.22 -16.08 29.23
CA SER A 136 -0.48 -16.62 28.08
C SER A 136 0.29 -17.90 28.42
N PRO A 137 0.46 -18.84 27.47
CA PRO A 137 -0.24 -18.93 26.18
C PRO A 137 -1.74 -19.20 26.35
N MET A 138 -2.57 -18.86 25.36
CA MET A 138 -4.00 -19.16 25.39
C MET A 138 -4.49 -19.79 24.10
N THR A 139 -5.20 -20.90 24.19
CA THR A 139 -5.92 -21.46 23.04
C THR A 139 -7.07 -20.53 22.62
N LEU A 140 -7.48 -20.63 21.36
CA LEU A 140 -8.63 -19.90 20.82
C LEU A 140 -9.92 -20.21 21.60
N GLU A 141 -10.10 -21.45 22.04
CA GLU A 141 -11.24 -21.85 22.87
C GLU A 141 -11.25 -21.10 24.20
N ASN A 142 -10.11 -21.03 24.88
CA ASN A 142 -9.97 -20.29 26.14
C ASN A 142 -10.19 -18.79 25.95
N LEU A 143 -9.71 -18.21 24.83
CA LEU A 143 -9.99 -16.81 24.48
C LEU A 143 -11.48 -16.56 24.27
N LYS A 144 -12.16 -17.42 23.51
CA LYS A 144 -13.62 -17.33 23.30
C LYS A 144 -14.40 -17.50 24.59
N ALA A 145 -13.97 -18.40 25.47
CA ALA A 145 -14.58 -18.58 26.79
C ALA A 145 -14.39 -17.34 27.68
N ARG A 146 -13.18 -16.76 27.70
CA ARG A 146 -12.86 -15.55 28.47
C ARG A 146 -13.67 -14.33 28.01
N TYR A 147 -13.95 -14.21 26.71
CA TYR A 147 -14.66 -13.06 26.13
C TYR A 147 -16.09 -13.36 25.68
N LYS A 148 -16.69 -14.46 26.14
CA LYS A 148 -18.02 -14.94 25.70
C LYS A 148 -19.13 -13.89 25.83
N ASP A 149 -19.05 -13.03 26.85
CA ASP A 149 -20.05 -12.01 27.15
C ASP A 149 -19.77 -10.67 26.45
N ASN A 150 -18.64 -10.55 25.73
CA ASN A 150 -18.25 -9.35 24.99
C ASN A 150 -18.63 -9.47 23.50
N VAL A 151 -19.77 -8.86 23.14
CA VAL A 151 -20.35 -8.90 21.79
C VAL A 151 -19.38 -8.39 20.71
N GLU A 152 -18.59 -7.35 20.99
CA GLU A 152 -17.66 -6.79 20.00
C GLU A 152 -16.43 -7.68 19.80
N MET A 153 -15.91 -8.29 20.86
CA MET A 153 -14.78 -9.23 20.76
C MET A 153 -15.17 -10.53 20.05
N MET A 154 -16.40 -11.01 20.24
CA MET A 154 -16.90 -12.20 19.57
C MET A 154 -17.11 -12.02 18.06
N LYS A 155 -17.12 -10.78 17.54
CA LYS A 155 -17.14 -10.48 16.09
C LYS A 155 -15.75 -10.52 15.45
N LEU A 156 -14.68 -10.53 16.24
CA LEU A 156 -13.32 -10.52 15.72
C LEU A 156 -12.94 -11.88 15.14
N ASN A 157 -12.16 -11.87 14.07
CA ASN A 157 -11.48 -13.08 13.61
C ASN A 157 -10.40 -13.51 14.62
N ASP A 158 -9.97 -14.77 14.54
CA ASP A 158 -9.09 -15.40 15.53
C ASP A 158 -7.77 -14.62 15.77
N ILE A 159 -7.14 -14.14 14.69
CA ILE A 159 -5.92 -13.30 14.75
C ILE A 159 -6.21 -11.95 15.45
N ALA A 160 -7.29 -11.28 15.07
CA ALA A 160 -7.67 -10.00 15.66
C ALA A 160 -8.06 -10.14 17.14
N LEU A 161 -8.68 -11.26 17.52
CA LEU A 161 -9.01 -11.60 18.90
C LEU A 161 -7.74 -11.79 19.75
N CYS A 162 -6.78 -12.59 19.28
CA CYS A 162 -5.47 -12.76 19.93
C CYS A 162 -4.75 -11.43 20.11
N ARG A 163 -4.70 -10.61 19.05
CA ARG A 163 -4.08 -9.28 19.11
C ARG A 163 -4.75 -8.37 20.13
N THR A 164 -6.08 -8.33 20.13
CA THR A 164 -6.87 -7.48 21.05
C THR A 164 -6.69 -7.92 22.49
N HIS A 165 -6.64 -9.24 22.74
CA HIS A 165 -6.33 -9.81 24.05
C HIS A 165 -4.95 -9.33 24.55
N ALA A 166 -3.89 -9.56 23.78
CA ALA A 166 -2.53 -9.17 24.15
C ALA A 166 -2.38 -7.66 24.38
N ALA A 167 -3.01 -6.84 23.52
CA ALA A 167 -2.97 -5.38 23.61
C ALA A 167 -3.84 -4.79 24.73
N SER A 168 -4.63 -5.62 25.44
CA SER A 168 -5.48 -5.15 26.54
C SER A 168 -4.74 -5.01 27.87
N PHE A 169 -3.59 -5.67 28.03
CA PHE A 169 -2.81 -5.64 29.26
C PHE A 169 -1.94 -4.40 29.36
N VAL A 170 -2.04 -3.71 30.50
CA VAL A 170 -1.27 -2.51 30.85
C VAL A 170 -0.46 -2.80 32.10
N MET A 171 0.69 -2.14 32.26
CA MET A 171 1.49 -2.24 33.48
C MET A 171 0.77 -1.54 34.64
N ALA A 172 0.70 -2.20 35.79
CA ALA A 172 -0.04 -1.70 36.95
C ALA A 172 0.52 -0.36 37.48
N GLY A 173 1.85 -0.16 37.40
CA GLY A 173 2.53 1.06 37.87
C GLY A 173 2.34 2.28 36.96
N ASP A 174 1.93 2.09 35.71
CA ASP A 174 1.73 3.19 34.75
C ASP A 174 0.61 2.85 33.73
N GLN A 175 -0.62 3.10 34.16
CA GLN A 175 -1.81 2.85 33.32
C GLN A 175 -1.92 3.81 32.12
N ASN A 176 -1.23 4.96 32.18
CA ASN A 176 -1.29 5.98 31.13
C ASN A 176 -0.30 5.72 30.00
N SER A 177 0.65 4.81 30.19
CA SER A 177 1.58 4.40 29.14
C SER A 177 0.85 3.85 27.91
N SER A 178 1.37 4.15 26.72
CA SER A 178 0.95 3.52 25.46
C SER A 178 1.59 2.14 25.25
N TYR A 179 2.48 1.70 26.14
CA TYR A 179 3.18 0.43 26.03
C TYR A 179 2.22 -0.75 26.11
N ARG A 180 2.20 -1.59 25.08
CA ARG A 180 1.48 -2.88 25.09
C ARG A 180 2.36 -3.94 24.46
N HIS A 181 2.20 -5.18 24.93
CA HIS A 181 2.96 -6.31 24.43
C HIS A 181 2.53 -6.70 23.00
N PRO A 182 3.48 -7.06 22.12
CA PRO A 182 3.17 -7.75 20.88
C PRO A 182 2.73 -9.20 21.16
N ALA A 183 2.19 -9.85 20.14
CA ALA A 183 1.76 -11.24 20.21
C ALA A 183 2.20 -12.03 18.98
N VAL A 184 2.18 -13.36 19.13
CA VAL A 184 2.26 -14.31 18.03
C VAL A 184 1.07 -15.23 18.12
N TYR A 185 0.32 -15.33 17.03
CA TYR A 185 -0.74 -16.31 16.89
C TYR A 185 -0.22 -17.49 16.06
N ASP A 186 -0.29 -18.69 16.61
CA ASP A 186 -0.05 -19.93 15.88
C ASP A 186 -1.38 -20.39 15.27
N GLU A 187 -1.52 -20.30 13.94
CA GLU A 187 -2.74 -20.69 13.24
C GLU A 187 -2.96 -22.20 13.24
N LYS A 188 -1.88 -22.99 13.32
CA LYS A 188 -1.94 -24.45 13.31
C LYS A 188 -2.42 -24.97 14.67
N GLU A 189 -1.79 -24.50 15.74
CA GLU A 189 -2.14 -24.88 17.12
C GLU A 189 -3.29 -24.04 17.69
N LYS A 190 -3.78 -23.04 16.93
CA LYS A 190 -4.81 -22.07 17.32
C LYS A 190 -4.54 -21.44 18.68
N THR A 191 -3.28 -21.08 18.92
CA THR A 191 -2.79 -20.62 20.23
C THR A 191 -2.19 -19.22 20.13
N CYS A 192 -2.56 -18.36 21.08
CA CYS A 192 -2.09 -17.00 21.22
C CYS A 192 -0.99 -16.90 22.26
N HIS A 193 0.18 -16.40 21.84
CA HIS A 193 1.34 -16.16 22.69
C HIS A 193 1.55 -14.65 22.81
N MET A 194 1.50 -14.13 24.04
CA MET A 194 1.95 -12.77 24.33
C MET A 194 3.47 -12.78 24.43
N LEU A 195 4.13 -11.79 23.84
CA LEU A 195 5.58 -11.65 23.94
C LEU A 195 5.93 -10.67 25.05
N TYR A 196 6.70 -11.14 26.03
CA TYR A 196 7.26 -10.28 27.06
C TYR A 196 8.32 -9.33 26.46
N LEU A 197 9.17 -9.88 25.60
CA LEU A 197 10.23 -9.13 24.91
C LEU A 197 9.74 -8.61 23.56
N SER A 198 9.81 -7.28 23.38
CA SER A 198 9.47 -6.59 22.12
C SER A 198 10.65 -6.52 21.14
N ALA A 199 11.88 -6.79 21.61
CA ALA A 199 13.08 -6.81 20.80
C ALA A 199 13.01 -7.95 19.77
N GLN A 200 13.52 -7.70 18.56
CA GLN A 200 13.46 -8.67 17.45
C GLN A 200 14.83 -9.03 16.89
N GLU A 201 15.83 -8.18 17.06
CA GLU A 201 17.20 -8.46 16.65
C GLU A 201 18.21 -7.92 17.65
N ASN A 202 19.18 -8.75 18.01
CA ASN A 202 20.38 -8.38 18.75
C ASN A 202 21.56 -9.16 18.18
N MET A 203 22.48 -8.46 17.55
CA MET A 203 23.64 -9.02 16.86
C MET A 203 24.90 -8.26 17.26
N GLY A 204 26.05 -8.90 17.12
CA GLY A 204 27.36 -8.31 17.40
C GLY A 204 27.94 -8.77 18.75
N PRO A 205 29.24 -9.10 18.80
CA PRO A 205 29.84 -9.79 19.94
C PRO A 205 29.98 -8.89 21.20
N ARG A 206 29.77 -7.57 21.05
CA ARG A 206 29.70 -6.60 22.16
C ARG A 206 28.33 -6.63 22.86
N TYR A 207 27.26 -6.97 22.14
CA TYR A 207 25.88 -6.86 22.62
C TYR A 207 25.23 -8.20 22.98
N CYS A 208 25.76 -9.29 22.42
CA CYS A 208 25.29 -10.64 22.67
C CYS A 208 26.44 -11.65 22.56
N SER A 209 26.23 -12.84 23.14
CA SER A 209 27.15 -13.96 23.00
C SER A 209 26.48 -15.11 22.26
N SER A 210 27.06 -15.52 21.13
CA SER A 210 26.67 -16.70 20.39
C SER A 210 27.19 -18.01 21.02
N ASP A 211 28.04 -17.93 22.04
CA ASP A 211 28.54 -19.11 22.75
C ASP A 211 27.44 -19.75 23.62
N ALA A 212 27.02 -20.96 23.24
CA ALA A 212 26.00 -21.72 23.96
C ALA A 212 26.43 -22.16 25.37
N GLN A 213 27.75 -22.23 25.65
CA GLN A 213 28.26 -22.61 26.96
C GLN A 213 28.13 -21.46 27.98
N ASN A 214 28.24 -20.21 27.52
CA ASN A 214 27.95 -19.04 28.34
C ASN A 214 26.44 -18.79 28.41
N ARG A 215 25.79 -19.49 29.35
CA ARG A 215 24.33 -19.46 29.55
C ARG A 215 23.79 -18.20 30.24
N ASP A 216 24.68 -17.41 30.85
CA ASP A 216 24.31 -16.21 31.60
C ASP A 216 24.40 -14.94 30.73
N ALA A 217 25.10 -14.99 29.60
CA ALA A 217 25.18 -13.90 28.64
C ALA A 217 23.89 -13.74 27.82
N VAL A 218 23.63 -12.50 27.36
CA VAL A 218 22.50 -12.18 26.47
C VAL A 218 22.62 -12.98 25.17
N PHE A 219 21.52 -13.63 24.75
CA PHE A 219 21.48 -14.39 23.51
C PHE A 219 21.55 -13.47 22.27
N CYS A 220 22.21 -13.95 21.22
CA CYS A 220 22.13 -13.35 19.88
C CYS A 220 20.87 -13.87 19.18
N PHE A 221 20.15 -13.01 18.48
CA PHE A 221 18.89 -13.38 17.82
C PHE A 221 18.54 -12.46 16.67
N LYS A 222 17.76 -12.98 15.73
CA LYS A 222 17.30 -12.23 14.56
C LYS A 222 15.92 -12.70 14.10
N PRO A 223 15.13 -11.84 13.45
CA PRO A 223 13.86 -12.25 12.87
C PRO A 223 14.11 -13.02 11.57
N ASP A 224 13.32 -14.06 11.33
CA ASP A 224 13.44 -14.86 10.11
C ASP A 224 12.09 -15.49 9.71
N LYS A 225 12.03 -15.98 8.48
CA LYS A 225 10.96 -16.86 8.00
C LYS A 225 11.55 -18.21 7.61
N ASN A 226 11.11 -19.26 8.27
CA ASN A 226 11.50 -20.64 7.97
C ASN A 226 10.29 -21.58 8.06
N GLU A 227 10.51 -22.86 7.82
CA GLU A 227 9.44 -23.88 7.84
C GLU A 227 8.77 -24.00 9.21
N SER A 228 9.54 -23.93 10.30
CA SER A 228 9.01 -24.00 11.67
C SER A 228 8.11 -22.83 12.04
N PHE A 229 8.24 -21.69 11.35
CA PHE A 229 7.46 -20.48 11.64
C PHE A 229 6.31 -20.23 10.67
N GLU A 230 6.10 -21.09 9.67
CA GLU A 230 5.21 -20.78 8.55
C GLU A 230 3.76 -20.47 8.98
N ASN A 231 3.28 -21.13 10.03
CA ASN A 231 1.93 -20.97 10.58
C ASN A 231 1.83 -19.87 11.64
N LEU A 232 2.95 -19.20 11.96
CA LEU A 232 3.01 -18.14 12.95
C LEU A 232 2.65 -16.79 12.32
N VAL A 233 1.93 -15.98 13.07
CA VAL A 233 1.55 -14.63 12.67
C VAL A 233 2.03 -13.67 13.74
N TYR A 234 3.04 -12.85 13.40
CA TYR A 234 3.56 -11.82 14.31
C TYR A 234 2.65 -10.59 14.30
N LEU A 235 2.26 -10.13 15.48
CA LEU A 235 1.23 -9.12 15.70
C LEU A 235 1.76 -8.01 16.60
N SER A 236 1.83 -6.79 16.07
CA SER A 236 1.96 -5.61 16.91
C SER A 236 0.63 -5.31 17.64
N LYS A 237 0.66 -4.42 18.63
CA LYS A 237 -0.55 -3.94 19.30
C LYS A 237 -1.52 -3.19 18.36
N ASN A 238 -1.02 -2.67 17.23
CA ASN A 238 -1.73 -1.79 16.29
C ASN A 238 -2.30 -2.52 15.06
N VAL A 239 -2.17 -3.85 14.97
CA VAL A 239 -2.69 -4.61 13.81
C VAL A 239 -4.20 -4.40 13.69
N ARG A 240 -4.65 -4.13 12.47
CA ARG A 240 -6.05 -3.89 12.12
C ARG A 240 -6.93 -5.10 12.41
N ASN A 241 -8.18 -4.87 12.82
CA ASN A 241 -9.17 -5.95 12.92
C ASN A 241 -9.61 -6.46 11.54
N ASP A 242 -9.70 -5.55 10.56
CA ASP A 242 -10.05 -5.80 9.15
C ASP A 242 -8.80 -6.10 8.29
N TRP A 243 -7.77 -6.73 8.87
CA TRP A 243 -6.51 -7.03 8.20
C TRP A 243 -6.71 -7.92 6.96
N ASP A 244 -7.69 -8.81 6.96
CA ASP A 244 -8.04 -9.72 5.86
C ASP A 244 -8.40 -8.97 4.57
N LYS A 245 -8.93 -7.75 4.70
CA LYS A 245 -9.29 -6.88 3.58
C LYS A 245 -8.19 -5.89 3.22
N LYS A 246 -7.46 -5.40 4.23
CA LYS A 246 -6.56 -4.23 4.10
C LYS A 246 -5.07 -4.58 4.05
N CYS A 247 -4.69 -5.82 4.35
CA CYS A 247 -3.29 -6.24 4.41
C CYS A 247 -3.01 -7.43 3.48
N PRO A 248 -1.74 -7.64 3.07
CA PRO A 248 -1.35 -8.83 2.32
C PRO A 248 -1.44 -10.09 3.20
N ARG A 249 -1.84 -11.21 2.59
CA ARG A 249 -1.71 -12.56 3.17
C ARG A 249 -1.25 -13.54 2.09
N LYS A 250 -2.15 -13.90 1.18
CA LYS A 250 -1.83 -14.81 0.07
C LYS A 250 -0.85 -14.15 -0.90
N ASN A 251 0.01 -14.96 -1.50
CA ASN A 251 0.77 -14.59 -2.67
C ASN A 251 -0.13 -14.68 -3.90
N LEU A 252 0.21 -13.95 -4.96
CA LEU A 252 -0.59 -13.93 -6.19
C LEU A 252 0.14 -14.74 -7.26
N GLY A 253 -0.39 -15.91 -7.59
CA GLY A 253 0.10 -16.73 -8.70
C GLY A 253 -0.44 -16.24 -10.05
N ASN A 254 0.23 -16.64 -11.13
CA ASN A 254 -0.01 -16.14 -12.48
C ASN A 254 0.11 -14.60 -12.57
N ALA A 255 0.93 -14.02 -11.69
CA ALA A 255 1.02 -12.58 -11.53
C ALA A 255 2.43 -12.17 -11.15
N LYS A 256 2.84 -11.01 -11.66
CA LYS A 256 3.95 -10.24 -11.12
C LYS A 256 3.53 -8.79 -10.93
N PHE A 257 4.11 -8.15 -9.93
CA PHE A 257 3.93 -6.73 -9.69
C PHE A 257 4.53 -5.88 -10.81
N GLY A 258 3.78 -4.85 -11.21
CA GLY A 258 4.20 -3.87 -12.21
C GLY A 258 3.78 -2.44 -11.87
N LEU A 259 4.11 -1.53 -12.77
CA LEU A 259 3.75 -0.12 -12.71
C LEU A 259 2.72 0.22 -13.78
N TRP A 260 1.70 0.98 -13.40
CA TRP A 260 0.63 1.35 -14.31
C TRP A 260 1.06 2.56 -15.12
N VAL A 261 1.29 2.35 -16.41
CA VAL A 261 1.78 3.39 -17.33
C VAL A 261 0.74 3.61 -18.41
N ASP A 262 -0.14 4.57 -18.13
CA ASP A 262 -1.12 5.10 -19.07
C ASP A 262 -1.84 4.00 -19.89
N GLY A 263 -2.61 3.18 -19.18
CA GLY A 263 -3.51 2.20 -19.79
C GLY A 263 -3.00 0.78 -19.92
N ASN A 264 -1.76 0.50 -19.51
CA ASN A 264 -1.24 -0.86 -19.38
C ASN A 264 -0.39 -1.03 -18.11
N CYS A 265 -0.21 -2.28 -17.67
CA CYS A 265 0.71 -2.61 -16.58
C CYS A 265 2.07 -3.00 -17.17
N GLU A 266 3.10 -2.22 -16.85
CA GLU A 266 4.46 -2.37 -17.37
C GLU A 266 5.41 -2.94 -16.30
N GLU A 267 6.53 -3.52 -16.75
CA GLU A 267 7.57 -4.04 -15.88
C GLU A 267 8.18 -2.96 -14.98
N ILE A 268 8.75 -3.39 -13.85
CA ILE A 268 9.54 -2.52 -12.97
C ILE A 268 10.99 -2.54 -13.46
N PRO A 269 11.55 -1.43 -13.97
CA PRO A 269 12.88 -1.46 -14.60
C PRO A 269 14.02 -1.71 -13.61
N TYR A 270 13.99 -1.08 -12.44
CA TYR A 270 15.05 -1.20 -11.44
C TYR A 270 14.63 -2.18 -10.33
N VAL A 271 15.18 -3.39 -10.41
CA VAL A 271 14.98 -4.49 -9.46
C VAL A 271 16.34 -5.08 -9.09
N LYS A 272 16.45 -5.68 -7.90
CA LYS A 272 17.60 -6.53 -7.55
C LYS A 272 17.23 -7.97 -7.78
N GLU A 273 17.96 -8.63 -8.67
CA GLU A 273 17.81 -10.06 -8.94
C GLU A 273 18.64 -10.88 -7.96
N VAL A 274 18.03 -11.92 -7.38
CA VAL A 274 18.66 -12.89 -6.48
C VAL A 274 18.19 -14.29 -6.86
N GLU A 275 19.05 -15.30 -6.68
CA GLU A 275 18.65 -16.70 -6.82
C GLU A 275 17.62 -17.10 -5.75
N ALA A 276 16.59 -17.84 -6.13
CA ALA A 276 15.63 -18.43 -5.19
C ALA A 276 15.08 -19.73 -5.77
N LYS A 277 15.29 -20.85 -5.07
CA LYS A 277 14.85 -22.18 -5.49
C LYS A 277 13.33 -22.31 -5.54
N ASP A 278 12.64 -21.67 -4.62
CA ASP A 278 11.18 -21.73 -4.48
C ASP A 278 10.60 -20.41 -3.92
N LEU A 279 9.26 -20.38 -3.84
CA LEU A 279 8.53 -19.23 -3.31
C LEU A 279 8.88 -18.94 -1.85
N ARG A 280 9.18 -19.97 -1.03
CA ARG A 280 9.54 -19.78 0.38
C ARG A 280 10.82 -18.98 0.48
N GLU A 281 11.81 -19.35 -0.31
CA GLU A 281 13.11 -18.69 -0.35
C GLU A 281 12.98 -17.25 -0.86
N CYS A 282 12.23 -17.01 -1.93
CA CYS A 282 11.98 -15.64 -2.38
C CYS A 282 11.22 -14.80 -1.34
N ASN A 283 10.22 -15.37 -0.65
CA ASN A 283 9.49 -14.71 0.44
C ASN A 283 10.41 -14.40 1.64
N ARG A 284 11.34 -15.30 1.96
CA ARG A 284 12.35 -15.09 3.01
C ARG A 284 13.36 -14.02 2.62
N ILE A 285 13.83 -14.01 1.37
CA ILE A 285 14.76 -12.99 0.85
C ILE A 285 14.14 -11.60 0.92
N VAL A 286 12.90 -11.43 0.41
CA VAL A 286 12.22 -10.14 0.49
C VAL A 286 11.93 -9.73 1.93
N PHE A 287 11.62 -10.68 2.82
CA PHE A 287 11.49 -10.40 4.25
C PHE A 287 12.80 -9.87 4.85
N GLY A 288 13.93 -10.52 4.56
CA GLY A 288 15.25 -10.08 5.03
C GLY A 288 15.69 -8.72 4.49
N ALA A 289 15.25 -8.34 3.29
CA ALA A 289 15.55 -7.04 2.67
C ALA A 289 14.51 -5.93 2.98
N SER A 290 13.40 -6.29 3.63
CA SER A 290 12.27 -5.40 3.86
C SER A 290 12.56 -4.26 4.84
N ALA A 291 11.59 -3.35 4.99
CA ALA A 291 11.65 -2.25 5.93
C ALA A 291 12.08 -2.72 7.32
N SER A 292 13.06 -2.03 7.93
CA SER A 292 13.62 -2.36 9.23
C SER A 292 13.77 -1.11 10.06
N ASP A 293 13.23 -1.13 11.27
CA ASP A 293 13.38 -0.07 12.27
C ASP A 293 14.55 -0.34 13.24
N GLN A 294 15.34 -1.37 12.92
CA GLN A 294 16.55 -1.70 13.64
C GLN A 294 17.52 -0.51 13.56
N PRO A 295 18.20 -0.16 14.67
CA PRO A 295 19.30 0.79 14.61
C PRO A 295 20.31 0.41 13.52
N THR A 296 20.82 1.40 12.80
CA THR A 296 21.82 1.23 11.73
C THR A 296 23.25 1.09 12.26
N GLN A 297 23.47 1.37 13.54
CA GLN A 297 24.77 1.37 14.20
C GLN A 297 24.92 0.10 15.05
N TYR A 298 25.09 -1.05 14.38
CA TYR A 298 25.55 -2.30 15.01
C TYR A 298 27.02 -2.55 14.69
N GLU A 299 27.73 -3.06 15.68
CA GLU A 299 29.11 -3.50 15.51
C GLU A 299 29.09 -4.99 15.20
N GLU A 300 29.02 -5.32 13.91
CA GLU A 300 28.68 -6.68 13.47
C GLU A 300 29.85 -7.68 13.55
N GLU A 301 31.10 -7.23 13.44
CA GLU A 301 32.18 -8.15 13.07
C GLU A 301 33.27 -8.41 14.12
N MET A 302 33.48 -7.51 15.08
CA MET A 302 34.64 -7.61 15.98
C MET A 302 34.31 -7.21 17.41
N THR A 303 34.83 -8.00 18.35
CA THR A 303 34.94 -7.61 19.76
C THR A 303 35.84 -6.39 19.91
N ASP A 304 35.67 -5.65 21.00
CA ASP A 304 36.46 -4.47 21.36
C ASP A 304 37.95 -4.80 21.38
N TYR A 305 38.30 -5.97 21.92
CA TYR A 305 39.66 -6.47 21.95
C TYR A 305 40.23 -6.72 20.55
N GLN A 306 39.46 -7.35 19.66
CA GLN A 306 39.86 -7.57 18.26
C GLN A 306 40.00 -6.24 17.51
N LYS A 307 39.12 -5.26 17.75
CA LYS A 307 39.23 -3.91 17.17
C LYS A 307 40.50 -3.19 17.60
N ILE A 308 40.86 -3.30 18.89
CA ILE A 308 42.11 -2.74 19.40
C ILE A 308 43.30 -3.46 18.74
N GLN A 309 43.30 -4.80 18.74
CA GLN A 309 44.40 -5.60 18.20
C GLN A 309 44.59 -5.41 16.68
N GLN A 310 43.52 -5.47 15.90
CA GLN A 310 43.55 -5.25 14.45
C GLN A 310 43.75 -3.78 14.10
N GLY A 311 43.14 -2.86 14.84
CA GLY A 311 43.33 -1.43 14.67
C GLY A 311 44.78 -1.02 14.86
N PHE A 312 45.48 -1.58 15.85
CA PHE A 312 46.93 -1.38 16.00
C PHE A 312 47.74 -2.06 14.87
N ARG A 313 47.38 -3.28 14.44
CA ARG A 313 48.04 -3.98 13.33
C ARG A 313 47.89 -3.28 11.98
N GLN A 314 46.74 -2.67 11.72
CA GLN A 314 46.39 -2.01 10.45
C GLN A 314 46.57 -0.49 10.49
N ASN A 315 47.05 0.06 11.62
CA ASN A 315 47.13 1.51 11.88
C ASN A 315 45.80 2.25 11.64
N ASN A 316 44.67 1.59 11.93
CA ASN A 316 43.33 2.12 11.73
C ASN A 316 42.83 2.79 13.03
N ARG A 317 43.04 4.10 13.12
CA ARG A 317 42.68 4.92 14.30
C ARG A 317 41.18 4.93 14.59
N GLU A 318 40.33 4.90 13.57
CA GLU A 318 38.87 4.87 13.74
C GLU A 318 38.40 3.53 14.33
N MET A 319 39.02 2.42 13.92
CA MET A 319 38.75 1.10 14.51
C MET A 319 39.11 1.06 16.00
N ILE A 320 40.27 1.60 16.39
CA ILE A 320 40.68 1.71 17.80
C ILE A 320 39.71 2.61 18.57
N LYS A 321 39.33 3.78 18.01
CA LYS A 321 38.40 4.72 18.63
C LYS A 321 37.02 4.10 18.87
N SER A 322 36.48 3.34 17.91
CA SER A 322 35.20 2.63 18.05
C SER A 322 35.19 1.55 19.13
N ALA A 323 36.37 1.04 19.52
CA ALA A 323 36.49 0.13 20.65
C ALA A 323 36.26 0.83 22.00
N PHE A 324 36.58 2.13 22.11
CA PHE A 324 36.38 2.91 23.35
C PHE A 324 35.10 3.75 23.34
N LEU A 325 34.60 4.10 22.15
CA LEU A 325 33.40 4.91 21.95
C LEU A 325 32.47 4.16 20.99
N PRO A 326 31.46 3.41 21.49
CA PRO A 326 30.57 2.64 20.64
C PRO A 326 29.86 3.50 19.61
N VAL A 327 29.79 3.01 18.39
CA VAL A 327 28.91 3.60 17.37
C VAL A 327 27.47 3.47 17.90
N GLY A 328 26.78 4.60 18.12
CA GLY A 328 25.41 4.63 18.68
C GLY A 328 25.32 5.14 20.13
N ALA A 329 26.43 5.36 20.82
CA ALA A 329 26.41 6.15 22.05
C ALA A 329 25.87 7.55 21.71
N PHE A 330 24.95 8.09 22.54
CA PHE A 330 24.29 9.40 22.39
C PHE A 330 22.97 9.49 21.60
N ASN A 331 22.01 8.56 21.78
CA ASN A 331 20.61 8.72 21.34
C ASN A 331 20.39 8.98 19.82
N SER A 332 21.40 8.75 18.98
CA SER A 332 21.43 9.27 17.60
C SER A 332 20.79 8.35 16.56
N ASP A 333 20.40 7.12 16.90
CA ASP A 333 20.01 6.09 15.93
C ASP A 333 18.63 5.48 16.22
N ASN A 334 17.63 6.35 16.35
CA ASN A 334 16.21 5.98 16.43
C ASN A 334 15.59 5.95 15.02
N PHE A 335 16.15 5.13 14.13
CA PHE A 335 15.64 5.03 12.76
C PHE A 335 14.24 4.41 12.72
N LYS A 336 13.32 5.08 12.01
CA LYS A 336 11.96 4.61 11.74
C LYS A 336 11.75 4.55 10.24
N SER A 337 11.63 3.34 9.70
CA SER A 337 11.43 3.09 8.27
C SER A 337 10.09 3.63 7.76
N LYS A 338 9.07 3.70 8.65
CA LYS A 338 7.68 4.02 8.30
C LYS A 338 7.10 3.10 7.22
N GLY A 339 7.63 1.88 7.09
CA GLY A 339 7.24 0.93 6.04
C GLY A 339 7.94 1.12 4.70
N ARG A 340 8.94 2.00 4.60
CA ARG A 340 9.79 2.13 3.39
C ARG A 340 10.91 1.08 3.41
N GLY A 341 11.03 0.30 2.34
CA GLY A 341 12.04 -0.75 2.20
C GLY A 341 11.80 -1.63 0.97
N PHE A 342 12.64 -2.64 0.76
CA PHE A 342 12.46 -3.64 -0.31
C PHE A 342 11.38 -4.65 0.10
N ASN A 343 10.13 -4.21 0.10
CA ASN A 343 9.02 -4.98 0.69
C ASN A 343 8.32 -5.93 -0.28
N TRP A 344 8.60 -5.83 -1.57
CA TRP A 344 7.90 -6.56 -2.64
C TRP A 344 8.88 -7.35 -3.49
N ALA A 345 8.41 -8.48 -4.00
CA ALA A 345 9.19 -9.30 -4.89
C ALA A 345 8.32 -10.02 -5.94
N ASN A 346 8.92 -10.23 -7.11
CA ASN A 346 8.39 -11.08 -8.15
C ASN A 346 9.23 -12.36 -8.20
N PHE A 347 8.60 -13.51 -8.03
CA PHE A 347 9.27 -14.81 -8.11
C PHE A 347 9.01 -15.44 -9.48
N ASP A 348 10.07 -15.65 -10.27
CA ASP A 348 10.01 -16.44 -11.51
C ASP A 348 10.18 -17.92 -11.17
N SER A 349 9.09 -18.67 -11.24
CA SER A 349 9.06 -20.09 -10.87
C SER A 349 9.75 -21.00 -11.88
N VAL A 350 10.01 -20.52 -13.10
CA VAL A 350 10.71 -21.26 -14.17
C VAL A 350 12.21 -21.01 -14.06
N LYS A 351 12.63 -19.74 -14.00
CA LYS A 351 14.05 -19.37 -13.91
C LYS A 351 14.63 -19.49 -12.50
N LYS A 352 13.79 -19.68 -11.47
CA LYS A 352 14.20 -19.74 -10.06
C LYS A 352 14.89 -18.46 -9.59
N LYS A 353 14.30 -17.32 -9.96
CA LYS A 353 14.81 -15.98 -9.63
C LYS A 353 13.81 -15.19 -8.82
N CYS A 354 14.31 -14.41 -7.86
CA CYS A 354 13.56 -13.47 -7.05
C CYS A 354 13.99 -12.05 -7.38
N TYR A 355 13.06 -11.23 -7.87
CA TYR A 355 13.30 -9.83 -8.20
C TYR A 355 12.71 -8.96 -7.10
N ILE A 356 13.55 -8.45 -6.20
CA ILE A 356 13.12 -7.59 -5.09
C ILE A 356 13.20 -6.10 -5.49
N PHE A 357 12.27 -5.29 -5.01
CA PHE A 357 12.23 -3.85 -5.28
C PHE A 357 11.60 -3.06 -4.13
N ASN A 358 11.88 -1.76 -4.10
CA ASN A 358 11.51 -0.85 -3.01
C ASN A 358 10.46 0.20 -3.40
N THR A 359 9.99 0.21 -4.65
CA THR A 359 8.91 1.08 -5.12
C THR A 359 7.59 0.33 -5.05
N LYS A 360 6.55 0.96 -4.49
CA LYS A 360 5.25 0.30 -4.37
C LYS A 360 4.68 -0.04 -5.76
N PRO A 361 4.15 -1.26 -5.95
CA PRO A 361 3.53 -1.63 -7.21
C PRO A 361 2.13 -1.02 -7.34
N THR A 362 1.72 -0.75 -8.57
CA THR A 362 0.43 -0.08 -8.83
C THR A 362 -0.52 -0.90 -9.71
N CYS A 363 -0.09 -2.05 -10.19
CA CYS A 363 -0.89 -3.00 -10.95
C CYS A 363 -0.22 -4.39 -10.96
N LEU A 364 -0.87 -5.36 -11.60
CA LEU A 364 -0.31 -6.69 -11.85
C LEU A 364 -0.23 -6.97 -13.34
N ILE A 365 0.87 -7.61 -13.74
CA ILE A 365 1.04 -8.22 -15.05
C ILE A 365 0.62 -9.68 -14.93
N ASN A 366 -0.27 -10.15 -15.81
CA ASN A 366 -0.63 -11.56 -15.88
C ASN A 366 0.47 -12.33 -16.59
N ASP A 367 1.20 -13.13 -15.84
CA ASP A 367 2.25 -14.00 -16.35
C ASP A 367 2.22 -15.33 -15.60
N LYS A 368 1.92 -16.42 -16.33
CA LYS A 368 1.82 -17.79 -15.79
C LYS A 368 3.09 -18.29 -15.09
N ASN A 369 4.25 -17.70 -15.38
CA ASN A 369 5.52 -18.13 -14.80
C ASN A 369 5.79 -17.50 -13.42
N PHE A 370 5.04 -16.47 -13.04
CA PHE A 370 5.36 -15.64 -11.89
C PHE A 370 4.40 -15.79 -10.70
N ILE A 371 4.96 -15.53 -9.52
CA ILE A 371 4.23 -15.36 -8.27
C ILE A 371 4.67 -14.02 -7.64
N ALA A 372 3.73 -13.13 -7.39
CA ALA A 372 3.97 -11.88 -6.66
C ALA A 372 3.85 -12.12 -5.14
N THR A 373 4.89 -11.70 -4.40
CA THR A 373 4.98 -11.89 -2.95
C THR A 373 5.46 -10.62 -2.25
N THR A 374 5.16 -10.50 -0.95
CA THR A 374 5.61 -9.38 -0.12
C THR A 374 6.23 -9.88 1.17
N ALA A 375 6.99 -9.02 1.85
CA ALA A 375 7.55 -9.31 3.16
C ALA A 375 6.48 -9.64 4.22
N LEU A 376 5.25 -9.12 4.06
CA LEU A 376 4.11 -9.41 4.95
C LEU A 376 3.42 -10.73 4.63
N SER A 377 3.45 -11.17 3.36
CA SER A 377 2.69 -12.33 2.85
C SER A 377 3.09 -13.65 3.51
N HIS A 378 2.17 -14.62 3.51
CA HIS A 378 2.39 -15.99 3.95
C HIS A 378 3.48 -16.66 3.10
N PRO A 379 4.36 -17.50 3.68
CA PRO A 379 5.48 -18.08 2.93
C PRO A 379 5.07 -19.00 1.78
N GLN A 380 3.86 -19.56 1.80
CA GLN A 380 3.44 -20.62 0.87
C GLN A 380 2.04 -20.45 0.25
N GLU A 381 1.14 -19.65 0.83
CA GLU A 381 -0.24 -19.60 0.32
C GLU A 381 -0.25 -18.87 -1.01
N VAL A 382 -0.82 -19.47 -2.06
CA VAL A 382 -0.90 -18.86 -3.39
C VAL A 382 -2.34 -18.85 -3.86
N ASP A 383 -2.84 -17.66 -4.19
CA ASP A 383 -4.07 -17.49 -4.95
C ASP A 383 -3.72 -17.48 -6.44
N ARG A 384 -4.23 -18.44 -7.21
CA ARG A 384 -3.95 -18.56 -8.65
C ARG A 384 -4.98 -17.84 -9.51
N GLU A 385 -6.05 -17.32 -8.93
CA GLU A 385 -7.12 -16.64 -9.65
C GLU A 385 -6.72 -15.19 -9.94
N PHE A 386 -6.26 -14.95 -11.18
CA PHE A 386 -6.02 -13.59 -11.65
C PHE A 386 -7.35 -12.90 -11.96
N PRO A 387 -7.56 -11.62 -11.59
CA PRO A 387 -8.81 -10.90 -11.86
C PRO A 387 -8.94 -10.52 -13.35
N CYS A 388 -9.23 -11.50 -14.20
CA CYS A 388 -9.26 -11.35 -15.66
C CYS A 388 -10.27 -10.31 -16.16
N SER A 389 -11.36 -10.08 -15.42
CA SER A 389 -12.42 -9.15 -15.83
C SER A 389 -12.10 -7.69 -15.55
N ILE A 390 -11.04 -7.37 -14.78
CA ILE A 390 -10.77 -6.02 -14.25
C ILE A 390 -10.78 -4.92 -15.34
N TYR A 391 -10.23 -5.22 -16.51
CA TYR A 391 -10.15 -4.26 -17.61
C TYR A 391 -11.48 -4.12 -18.34
N LYS A 392 -12.12 -5.25 -18.67
CA LYS A 392 -13.42 -5.28 -19.32
C LYS A 392 -14.49 -4.59 -18.48
N ASP A 393 -14.54 -4.90 -17.19
CA ASP A 393 -15.50 -4.34 -16.25
C ASP A 393 -15.33 -2.82 -16.14
N GLU A 394 -14.11 -2.31 -16.09
CA GLU A 394 -13.86 -0.86 -16.03
C GLU A 394 -14.22 -0.16 -17.36
N ILE A 395 -13.93 -0.79 -18.51
CA ILE A 395 -14.33 -0.28 -19.83
C ILE A 395 -15.87 -0.18 -19.91
N GLU A 396 -16.58 -1.26 -19.59
CA GLU A 396 -18.03 -1.29 -19.61
C GLU A 396 -18.64 -0.30 -18.61
N ARG A 397 -18.06 -0.17 -17.41
CA ARG A 397 -18.55 0.73 -16.37
C ARG A 397 -18.44 2.20 -16.81
N GLU A 398 -17.32 2.60 -17.40
CA GLU A 398 -17.13 3.98 -17.87
C GLU A 398 -18.05 4.29 -19.07
N ILE A 399 -18.25 3.35 -20.00
CA ILE A 399 -19.24 3.49 -21.09
C ILE A 399 -20.66 3.66 -20.53
N LYS A 400 -21.08 2.80 -19.57
CA LYS A 400 -22.40 2.89 -18.92
C LYS A 400 -22.60 4.18 -18.12
N LYS A 401 -21.53 4.69 -17.48
CA LYS A 401 -21.58 5.94 -16.73
C LYS A 401 -21.79 7.14 -17.66
N GLN A 402 -21.15 7.13 -18.83
CA GLN A 402 -21.31 8.18 -19.82
C GLN A 402 -22.68 8.16 -20.49
N SER A 403 -23.19 6.98 -20.87
CA SER A 403 -24.52 6.88 -21.47
C SER A 403 -25.63 7.37 -20.51
N ARG A 404 -25.52 7.05 -19.22
CA ARG A 404 -26.42 7.60 -18.18
C ARG A 404 -26.34 9.14 -18.09
N ASN A 405 -25.14 9.71 -18.17
CA ASN A 405 -24.96 11.16 -18.13
C ASN A 405 -25.44 11.87 -19.42
N MET A 406 -25.34 11.21 -20.58
CA MET A 406 -25.83 11.75 -21.86
C MET A 406 -27.36 11.76 -21.94
N ASN A 407 -28.03 10.72 -21.43
CA ASN A 407 -29.50 10.66 -21.38
C ASN A 407 -30.15 11.80 -20.57
N LEU A 408 -29.36 12.51 -19.74
CA LEU A 408 -29.80 13.70 -19.00
C LEU A 408 -29.64 15.02 -19.77
N TYR A 409 -28.85 15.07 -20.87
CA TYR A 409 -28.41 16.33 -21.48
C TYR A 409 -28.27 16.40 -23.03
N SER A 410 -28.46 15.35 -23.82
CA SER A 410 -28.15 15.42 -25.27
C SER A 410 -29.35 15.47 -26.23
N VAL A 411 -29.37 16.52 -27.07
CA VAL A 411 -30.16 16.70 -28.32
C VAL A 411 -29.31 16.33 -29.56
N ASP A 412 -28.01 16.05 -29.39
CA ASP A 412 -27.06 15.62 -30.43
C ASP A 412 -26.61 14.17 -30.18
N GLY A 413 -26.33 13.41 -31.25
CA GLY A 413 -26.12 11.96 -31.25
C GLY A 413 -25.09 11.40 -30.24
N GLU A 414 -25.18 10.09 -29.98
CA GLU A 414 -24.38 9.38 -28.96
C GLU A 414 -22.87 9.59 -29.16
N ARG A 415 -22.20 10.17 -28.13
CA ARG A 415 -20.74 10.30 -28.05
C ARG A 415 -20.19 9.32 -27.02
N ILE A 416 -19.38 8.35 -27.45
CA ILE A 416 -18.81 7.32 -26.58
C ILE A 416 -17.34 7.68 -26.32
N VAL A 417 -16.96 7.93 -25.07
CA VAL A 417 -15.59 8.26 -24.68
C VAL A 417 -14.95 7.08 -23.95
N LEU A 418 -14.16 6.30 -24.67
CA LEU A 418 -13.50 5.11 -24.15
C LEU A 418 -12.42 5.47 -23.12
N PRO A 419 -12.28 4.73 -22.01
CA PRO A 419 -11.20 4.98 -21.06
C PRO A 419 -9.82 4.70 -21.67
N ARG A 420 -8.79 5.23 -21.03
CA ARG A 420 -7.37 4.94 -21.34
C ARG A 420 -6.98 3.60 -20.75
N ILE A 421 -7.58 2.54 -21.29
CA ILE A 421 -7.27 1.15 -20.98
C ILE A 421 -6.97 0.49 -22.32
N PHE A 422 -5.75 -0.02 -22.46
CA PHE A 422 -5.20 -0.54 -23.71
C PHE A 422 -4.88 -2.03 -23.64
N ILE A 423 -5.37 -2.70 -22.60
CA ILE A 423 -5.28 -4.14 -22.39
C ILE A 423 -6.67 -4.67 -22.02
N SER A 424 -7.07 -5.79 -22.62
CA SER A 424 -8.36 -6.45 -22.32
C SER A 424 -8.35 -7.89 -22.80
N ASN A 425 -9.21 -8.74 -22.24
CA ASN A 425 -9.48 -10.08 -22.77
C ASN A 425 -10.53 -10.04 -23.90
N ASP A 426 -11.19 -8.91 -24.08
CA ASP A 426 -12.02 -8.59 -25.24
C ASP A 426 -11.24 -7.64 -26.16
N LYS A 427 -10.66 -8.20 -27.22
CA LYS A 427 -9.86 -7.48 -28.21
C LYS A 427 -10.61 -6.28 -28.81
N GLU A 428 -11.89 -6.44 -29.12
CA GLU A 428 -12.71 -5.44 -29.82
C GLU A 428 -13.12 -4.27 -28.89
N SER A 429 -13.20 -4.53 -27.58
CA SER A 429 -13.50 -3.51 -26.58
C SER A 429 -12.46 -2.38 -26.51
N ILE A 430 -11.20 -2.67 -26.88
CA ILE A 430 -10.09 -1.71 -26.79
C ILE A 430 -10.22 -0.63 -27.87
N LYS A 431 -10.84 -0.95 -29.02
CA LYS A 431 -10.87 -0.12 -30.24
C LYS A 431 -9.46 0.35 -30.62
N CYS A 432 -8.59 -0.62 -30.89
CA CYS A 432 -7.20 -0.38 -31.25
C CYS A 432 -7.06 0.08 -32.71
N PRO A 433 -6.17 1.05 -33.03
CA PRO A 433 -5.92 1.48 -34.41
C PRO A 433 -5.23 0.42 -35.29
N CYS A 434 -4.45 -0.47 -34.68
CA CYS A 434 -3.79 -1.60 -35.33
C CYS A 434 -4.30 -2.91 -34.73
N GLU A 435 -3.81 -4.05 -35.24
CA GLU A 435 -4.10 -5.36 -34.66
C GLU A 435 -3.44 -5.47 -33.26
N PRO A 436 -4.23 -5.67 -32.17
CA PRO A 436 -3.69 -5.89 -30.82
C PRO A 436 -2.80 -7.13 -30.74
N GLU A 437 -1.73 -7.02 -29.96
CA GLU A 437 -0.82 -8.13 -29.67
C GLU A 437 -1.45 -9.10 -28.67
N HIS A 438 -1.40 -10.40 -28.97
CA HIS A 438 -1.84 -11.45 -28.05
C HIS A 438 -0.71 -11.84 -27.08
N ILE A 439 -0.96 -11.73 -25.77
CA ILE A 439 0.03 -12.03 -24.74
C ILE A 439 0.05 -13.53 -24.43
N SER A 440 1.04 -14.24 -25.00
CA SER A 440 1.16 -15.71 -24.90
C SER A 440 1.39 -16.27 -23.49
N ASN A 441 1.94 -15.46 -22.58
CA ASN A 441 2.17 -15.85 -21.18
C ASN A 441 0.98 -15.53 -20.26
N SER A 442 -0.03 -14.81 -20.75
CA SER A 442 -1.21 -14.43 -19.96
C SER A 442 -2.18 -15.60 -19.86
N THR A 443 -2.56 -15.98 -18.64
CA THR A 443 -3.62 -16.98 -18.41
C THR A 443 -5.02 -16.47 -18.79
N CYS A 444 -5.22 -15.15 -18.85
CA CYS A 444 -6.50 -14.53 -19.23
C CYS A 444 -6.64 -14.30 -20.74
N ASN A 445 -5.68 -14.76 -21.56
CA ASN A 445 -5.61 -14.47 -23.01
C ASN A 445 -5.77 -12.96 -23.32
N PHE A 446 -4.99 -12.12 -22.63
CA PHE A 446 -5.06 -10.68 -22.83
C PHE A 446 -4.50 -10.25 -24.19
N TYR A 447 -5.12 -9.21 -24.73
CA TYR A 447 -4.68 -8.48 -25.91
C TYR A 447 -4.24 -7.08 -25.50
N VAL A 448 -3.09 -6.62 -26.02
CA VAL A 448 -2.53 -5.29 -25.73
C VAL A 448 -2.45 -4.47 -27.01
N CYS A 449 -2.92 -3.23 -26.95
CA CYS A 449 -2.84 -2.27 -28.03
C CYS A 449 -1.61 -1.37 -27.87
N ASN A 450 -0.52 -1.72 -28.54
CA ASN A 450 0.76 -0.98 -28.44
C ASN A 450 0.79 0.31 -29.28
N CYS A 451 0.04 0.38 -30.38
CA CYS A 451 0.01 1.50 -31.32
C CYS A 451 -0.90 2.67 -30.85
N VAL A 452 -0.70 3.12 -29.61
CA VAL A 452 -1.48 4.21 -28.99
C VAL A 452 -0.59 5.32 -28.46
N GLU A 453 -1.11 6.53 -28.41
CA GLU A 453 -0.45 7.67 -27.77
C GLU A 453 -0.31 7.40 -26.26
N LYS A 454 0.93 7.23 -25.79
CA LYS A 454 1.28 7.10 -24.37
C LYS A 454 1.69 8.45 -23.79
N ARG A 455 1.02 8.86 -22.71
CA ARG A 455 1.20 10.15 -22.02
C ARG A 455 2.02 10.07 -20.74
N ALA A 456 2.39 8.87 -20.32
CA ALA A 456 3.29 8.64 -19.20
C ALA A 456 4.40 7.68 -19.57
N GLU A 457 5.48 7.73 -18.79
CA GLU A 457 6.64 6.86 -18.91
C GLU A 457 7.29 6.62 -17.54
N ILE A 458 8.12 5.57 -17.47
CA ILE A 458 8.88 5.25 -16.25
C ILE A 458 10.27 5.89 -16.39
N LYS A 459 10.67 6.67 -15.38
CA LYS A 459 12.01 7.26 -15.24
C LYS A 459 12.84 6.49 -14.22
N GLU A 460 14.05 7.01 -13.96
CA GLU A 460 14.93 6.55 -12.89
C GLU A 460 14.18 6.40 -11.55
N ASN A 461 14.64 5.46 -10.72
CA ASN A 461 14.01 5.12 -9.45
C ASN A 461 12.57 4.61 -9.55
N ASN A 462 12.19 4.05 -10.71
CA ASN A 462 10.87 3.47 -10.96
C ASN A 462 9.70 4.49 -10.82
N GLN A 463 9.97 5.77 -11.06
CA GLN A 463 8.95 6.80 -10.97
C GLN A 463 8.15 6.90 -12.28
N VAL A 464 6.83 6.75 -12.21
CA VAL A 464 5.95 7.01 -13.35
C VAL A 464 5.68 8.51 -13.43
N VAL A 465 6.07 9.13 -14.54
CA VAL A 465 5.89 10.58 -14.79
C VAL A 465 5.07 10.80 -16.06
N ILE A 466 4.38 11.94 -16.12
CA ILE A 466 3.73 12.41 -17.34
C ILE A 466 4.82 12.89 -18.30
N LYS A 467 4.71 12.54 -19.59
CA LYS A 467 5.65 13.03 -20.61
C LYS A 467 5.53 14.54 -20.75
N GLU A 468 6.65 15.21 -21.00
CA GLU A 468 6.72 16.68 -21.08
C GLU A 468 5.72 17.28 -22.07
N GLU A 469 5.47 16.61 -23.20
CA GLU A 469 4.49 17.00 -24.23
C GLU A 469 3.05 17.18 -23.69
N PHE A 470 2.69 16.48 -22.60
CA PHE A 470 1.35 16.50 -22.01
C PHE A 470 1.32 17.17 -20.64
N ARG A 471 2.47 17.57 -20.09
CA ARG A 471 2.58 18.07 -18.73
C ARG A 471 1.70 19.31 -18.50
N ASP A 472 1.75 20.27 -19.41
CA ASP A 472 0.91 21.48 -19.35
C ASP A 472 -0.58 21.17 -19.32
N TYR A 473 -1.02 20.15 -20.05
CA TYR A 473 -2.43 19.77 -20.09
C TYR A 473 -2.92 19.27 -18.73
N TYR A 474 -2.09 18.50 -18.00
CA TYR A 474 -2.46 17.90 -16.72
C TYR A 474 -2.16 18.79 -15.51
N GLU A 475 -1.06 19.57 -15.54
CA GLU A 475 -0.68 20.44 -14.43
C GLU A 475 -1.39 21.81 -14.51
N ASN A 476 -1.48 22.41 -15.70
CA ASN A 476 -2.05 23.76 -15.89
C ASN A 476 -3.54 23.75 -16.32
N GLY A 477 -4.08 22.58 -16.69
CA GLY A 477 -5.49 22.40 -17.07
C GLY A 477 -6.48 22.63 -15.91
N GLU A 478 -6.13 22.19 -14.69
CA GLU A 478 -6.94 22.43 -13.49
C GLU A 478 -6.93 23.92 -13.08
N GLU A 479 -5.80 24.61 -13.26
CA GLU A 479 -5.65 26.02 -12.91
C GLU A 479 -6.51 26.94 -13.81
N LYS A 480 -6.62 26.61 -15.11
CA LYS A 480 -7.51 27.29 -16.06
C LYS A 480 -8.99 27.06 -15.73
N SER A 481 -9.39 25.85 -15.35
CA SER A 481 -10.76 25.52 -14.97
C SER A 481 -11.19 26.27 -13.70
N ASN A 482 -10.32 26.31 -12.68
CA ASN A 482 -10.57 27.06 -11.45
C ASN A 482 -10.66 28.57 -11.68
N LYS A 483 -9.79 29.15 -12.53
CA LYS A 483 -9.87 30.57 -12.91
C LYS A 483 -11.16 30.89 -13.68
N GLN A 484 -11.61 30.02 -14.59
CA GLN A 484 -12.89 30.19 -15.29
C GLN A 484 -14.09 30.11 -14.33
N MET A 485 -14.09 29.15 -13.39
CA MET A 485 -15.16 29.03 -12.40
C MET A 485 -15.20 30.24 -11.45
N LEU A 486 -14.03 30.74 -11.05
CA LEU A 486 -13.91 31.97 -10.25
C LEU A 486 -14.44 33.20 -11.01
N LEU A 487 -14.12 33.34 -12.30
CA LEU A 487 -14.62 34.43 -13.15
C LEU A 487 -16.14 34.38 -13.32
N ILE A 488 -16.73 33.19 -13.44
CA ILE A 488 -18.19 33.02 -13.51
C ILE A 488 -18.83 33.44 -12.18
N ILE A 489 -18.26 33.01 -11.05
CA ILE A 489 -18.75 33.41 -9.71
C ILE A 489 -18.68 34.93 -9.55
N ILE A 490 -17.54 35.55 -9.87
CA ILE A 490 -17.36 37.01 -9.80
C ILE A 490 -18.36 37.74 -10.71
N GLY A 491 -18.62 37.22 -11.92
CA GLY A 491 -19.62 37.77 -12.83
C GLY A 491 -21.05 37.70 -12.27
N ILE A 492 -21.42 36.59 -11.64
CA ILE A 492 -22.72 36.42 -10.98
C ILE A 492 -22.84 37.34 -9.77
N THR A 493 -21.83 37.36 -8.88
CA THR A 493 -21.84 38.20 -7.68
C THR A 493 -21.83 39.69 -8.03
N GLY A 494 -21.04 40.08 -9.04
CA GLY A 494 -21.01 41.44 -9.58
C GLY A 494 -22.36 41.85 -10.18
N GLY A 495 -23.00 40.96 -10.95
CA GLY A 495 -24.33 41.17 -11.50
C GLY A 495 -25.39 41.38 -10.40
N VAL A 496 -25.35 40.57 -9.34
CA VAL A 496 -26.25 40.71 -8.18
C VAL A 496 -26.01 42.02 -7.43
N CYS A 497 -24.75 42.44 -7.25
CA CYS A 497 -24.42 43.72 -6.62
C CYS A 497 -24.89 44.91 -7.45
N VAL A 498 -24.75 44.87 -8.78
CA VAL A 498 -25.24 45.95 -9.66
C VAL A 498 -26.76 46.02 -9.62
N VAL A 499 -27.46 44.88 -9.63
CA VAL A 499 -28.92 44.85 -9.48
C VAL A 499 -29.36 45.35 -8.11
N ALA A 500 -28.64 45.00 -7.03
CA ALA A 500 -28.95 45.48 -5.68
C ALA A 500 -28.70 46.99 -5.52
N LEU A 501 -27.63 47.53 -6.10
CA LEU A 501 -27.33 48.97 -6.09
C LEU A 501 -28.31 49.76 -6.95
N ALA A 502 -28.67 49.25 -8.14
CA ALA A 502 -29.71 49.86 -8.97
C ALA A 502 -31.07 49.84 -8.28
N SER A 503 -31.39 48.76 -7.54
CA SER A 503 -32.60 48.67 -6.72
C SER A 503 -32.56 49.70 -5.58
N MET A 504 -31.46 49.83 -4.85
CA MET A 504 -31.33 50.82 -3.78
C MET A 504 -31.39 52.27 -4.28
N ALA A 505 -30.88 52.55 -5.48
CA ALA A 505 -31.01 53.86 -6.11
C ALA A 505 -32.42 54.16 -6.62
N TYR A 506 -33.18 53.14 -7.02
CA TYR A 506 -34.56 53.28 -7.51
C TYR A 506 -35.61 53.30 -6.37
N PHE A 507 -35.24 52.84 -5.16
CA PHE A 507 -36.08 52.82 -3.97
C PHE A 507 -35.70 53.89 -2.92
N ARG A 508 -34.89 54.88 -3.31
CA ARG A 508 -34.75 56.17 -2.63
C ARG A 508 -35.58 57.21 -3.37
#